data_AF-J4V409-F1
#
_entry.id   AF-J4V409-F1
#
_cell.length_a   1.000
_cell.length_b   1.000
_cell.length_c   1.000
_cell.angle_alpha   90.00
_cell.angle_beta   90.00
_cell.angle_gamma   90.00
#
_symmetry.space_group_name_H-M   'P 1'
#
loop_
_entity.id
_entity.type
_entity.pdbx_description
1 polymer ?
#
loop_
_entity_poly.entity_id
_entity_poly.type
_entity_poly.pdbx_seq_one_letter_code
_entity_poly.pdbx_strand_id
1 'polypeptide(L)'
;MKKSLLTLLVLPFFISAEPWVDYELSEEVIEMTVVTVKPNMKDDYLMGIKKTWVDSCKIQKDLGHIIDCGVYTANTAGTDPNVFLTIRYENLAAMGPNKEKYKEFMKAWRKKISESDQESIAGGYGDMREIVDLVVLQEVIFK
;
A
#
# COMPACT_ATOMS: atom_id res chain seq x y z
N MET A 1 -63.84 29.11 19.84
CA MET A 1 -63.33 28.00 18.99
C MET A 1 -61.86 28.26 18.67
N LYS A 2 -60.93 27.73 19.48
CA LYS A 2 -59.48 27.81 19.20
C LYS A 2 -59.05 26.48 18.58
N LYS A 3 -58.79 26.48 17.27
CA LYS A 3 -58.18 25.34 16.57
C LYS A 3 -56.67 25.43 16.79
N SER A 4 -56.13 24.63 17.70
CA SER A 4 -54.67 24.47 17.81
C SER A 4 -54.19 23.64 16.62
N LEU A 5 -53.43 24.26 15.73
CA LEU A 5 -52.78 23.60 14.60
C LEU A 5 -51.55 22.86 15.15
N LEU A 6 -51.58 21.53 15.16
CA LEU A 6 -50.45 20.69 15.55
C LEU A 6 -49.55 20.52 14.33
N THR A 7 -48.48 21.33 14.24
CA THR A 7 -47.47 21.19 13.19
C THR A 7 -46.63 19.94 13.48
N LEU A 8 -46.80 18.89 12.66
CA LEU A 8 -45.99 17.68 12.73
C LEU A 8 -44.59 18.02 12.19
N LEU A 9 -43.59 18.08 13.08
CA LEU A 9 -42.20 18.29 12.71
C LEU A 9 -41.67 17.00 12.08
N VAL A 10 -41.61 16.94 10.75
CA VAL A 10 -40.95 15.84 10.03
C VAL A 10 -39.45 16.07 10.13
N LEU A 11 -38.77 15.32 11.00
CA LEU A 11 -37.31 15.29 11.02
C LEU A 11 -36.82 14.61 9.73
N PRO A 12 -35.89 15.21 8.98
CA PRO A 12 -35.29 14.51 7.85
C PRO A 12 -34.53 13.29 8.38
N PHE A 13 -34.90 12.11 7.92
CA PHE A 13 -34.05 10.93 8.06
C PHE A 13 -32.80 11.19 7.22
N PHE A 14 -31.68 11.44 7.88
CA PHE A 14 -30.38 11.43 7.21
C PHE A 14 -30.10 9.98 6.81
N ILE A 15 -30.29 9.67 5.52
CA ILE A 15 -29.82 8.41 4.94
C ILE A 15 -28.30 8.53 4.88
N SER A 16 -27.63 8.01 5.90
CA SER A 16 -26.17 7.83 5.91
C SER A 16 -25.88 6.37 5.62
N ALA A 17 -24.82 6.09 4.86
CA ALA A 17 -24.41 4.72 4.61
C ALA A 17 -23.96 4.06 5.92
N GLU A 18 -24.59 2.93 6.26
CA GLU A 18 -24.33 2.18 7.48
C GLU A 18 -23.32 1.05 7.23
N PRO A 19 -22.18 1.02 7.95
CA PRO A 19 -21.27 -0.11 7.91
C PRO A 19 -21.98 -1.43 8.24
N TRP A 20 -21.64 -2.49 7.52
CA TRP A 20 -22.23 -3.83 7.54
C TRP A 20 -23.64 -3.96 6.96
N VAL A 21 -24.35 -2.85 6.75
CA VAL A 21 -25.67 -2.80 6.10
C VAL A 21 -25.53 -2.44 4.63
N ASP A 22 -24.93 -1.28 4.33
CA ASP A 22 -24.79 -0.75 2.96
C ASP A 22 -23.43 -1.08 2.34
N TYR A 23 -22.41 -1.29 3.18
CA TYR A 23 -21.07 -1.70 2.74
C TYR A 23 -20.30 -2.41 3.85
N GLU A 24 -19.26 -3.14 3.49
CA GLU A 24 -18.23 -3.64 4.40
C GLU A 24 -16.84 -3.39 3.83
N LEU A 25 -15.80 -3.61 4.65
CA LEU A 25 -14.41 -3.50 4.22
C LEU A 25 -13.84 -4.89 3.98
N SER A 26 -13.01 -5.03 2.94
CA SER A 26 -12.27 -6.27 2.70
C SER A 26 -11.38 -6.65 3.89
N GLU A 27 -11.19 -7.95 4.13
CA GLU A 27 -10.15 -8.42 5.03
C GLU A 27 -8.76 -8.11 4.47
N GLU A 28 -8.56 -8.34 3.17
CA GLU A 28 -7.33 -8.00 2.46
C GLU A 28 -7.04 -6.50 2.55
N VAL A 29 -5.76 -6.17 2.71
CA VAL A 29 -5.28 -4.79 2.79
C VAL A 29 -4.14 -4.54 1.81
N ILE A 30 -4.04 -3.31 1.32
CA ILE A 30 -2.97 -2.86 0.45
C ILE A 30 -2.19 -1.76 1.16
N GLU A 31 -0.93 -2.02 1.50
CA GLU A 31 0.01 -0.97 1.89
C GLU A 31 0.51 -0.30 0.61
N MET A 32 0.31 1.01 0.47
CA MET A 32 0.78 1.81 -0.66
C MET A 32 1.78 2.86 -0.18
N THR A 33 3.03 2.73 -0.66
CA THR A 33 4.04 3.77 -0.54
C THR A 33 3.95 4.71 -1.73
N VAL A 34 3.80 6.00 -1.46
CA VAL A 34 3.66 7.04 -2.46
C VAL A 34 4.99 7.77 -2.61
N VAL A 35 5.51 7.82 -3.84
CA VAL A 35 6.88 8.24 -4.12
C VAL A 35 6.93 9.33 -5.19
N THR A 36 7.67 10.39 -4.88
CA THR A 36 8.07 11.41 -5.84
C THR A 36 9.53 11.15 -6.24
N VAL A 37 9.76 10.65 -7.45
CA VAL A 37 11.11 10.48 -8.00
C VAL A 37 11.55 11.76 -8.69
N LYS A 38 12.81 12.17 -8.47
CA LYS A 38 13.37 13.39 -9.04
C LYS A 38 13.35 13.37 -10.58
N PRO A 39 13.26 14.55 -11.23
CA PRO A 39 13.35 14.66 -12.68
C PRO A 39 14.58 13.93 -13.24
N ASN A 40 14.40 13.23 -14.36
CA ASN A 40 15.42 12.43 -15.05
C ASN A 40 16.01 11.24 -14.28
N MET A 41 15.52 10.93 -13.06
CA MET A 41 16.00 9.81 -12.25
C MET A 41 15.04 8.60 -12.24
N LYS A 42 13.89 8.70 -12.92
CA LYS A 42 12.82 7.69 -12.86
C LYS A 42 13.29 6.31 -13.29
N ASP A 43 14.00 6.20 -14.40
CA ASP A 43 14.41 4.90 -14.94
C ASP A 43 15.47 4.24 -14.03
N ASP A 44 16.46 5.01 -13.58
CA ASP A 44 17.48 4.54 -12.62
C ASP A 44 16.85 4.10 -11.31
N TYR A 45 15.89 4.88 -10.80
CA TYR A 45 15.13 4.52 -9.61
C TYR A 45 14.37 3.20 -9.78
N LEU A 46 13.63 3.04 -10.89
CA LEU A 46 12.87 1.82 -11.19
C LEU A 46 13.80 0.60 -11.31
N MET A 47 14.97 0.76 -11.93
CA MET A 47 15.98 -0.29 -12.04
C MET A 47 16.64 -0.62 -10.70
N GLY A 48 16.81 0.36 -9.83
CA GLY A 48 17.26 0.18 -8.45
C GLY A 48 16.27 -0.66 -7.65
N ILE A 49 15.00 -0.23 -7.58
CA ILE A 49 13.98 -0.96 -6.82
C ILE A 49 13.68 -2.35 -7.37
N LYS A 50 13.90 -2.59 -8.68
CA LYS A 50 13.78 -3.92 -9.28
C LYS A 50 14.70 -4.95 -8.59
N LYS A 51 15.95 -4.57 -8.33
CA LYS A 51 16.96 -5.45 -7.71
C LYS A 51 16.81 -5.57 -6.20
N THR A 52 16.05 -4.68 -5.57
CA THR A 52 15.91 -4.59 -4.11
C THR A 52 14.49 -4.90 -3.68
N TRP A 53 13.60 -3.92 -3.79
CA TRP A 53 12.23 -4.01 -3.31
C TRP A 53 11.42 -5.05 -4.05
N VAL A 54 11.45 -5.08 -5.39
CA VAL A 54 10.69 -6.06 -6.19
C VAL A 54 11.21 -7.48 -5.95
N ASP A 55 12.53 -7.65 -5.88
CA ASP A 55 13.13 -8.95 -5.60
C ASP A 55 12.85 -9.47 -4.19
N SER A 56 12.86 -8.57 -3.19
CA SER A 56 12.43 -8.87 -1.81
C SER A 56 10.96 -9.27 -1.79
N CYS A 57 10.15 -8.54 -2.53
CA CYS A 57 8.73 -8.77 -2.60
C CYS A 57 8.36 -10.12 -3.23
N LYS A 58 9.06 -10.50 -4.31
CA LYS A 58 8.94 -11.85 -4.90
C LYS A 58 9.26 -12.95 -3.88
N ILE A 59 10.32 -12.80 -3.09
CA ILE A 59 10.66 -13.77 -2.04
C ILE A 59 9.57 -13.85 -0.98
N GLN A 60 9.04 -12.71 -0.52
CA GLN A 60 7.95 -12.70 0.46
C GLN A 60 6.68 -13.37 -0.09
N LYS A 61 6.37 -13.18 -1.37
CA LYS A 61 5.27 -13.87 -2.05
C LYS A 61 5.50 -15.37 -2.13
N ASP A 62 6.70 -15.80 -2.55
CA ASP A 62 7.06 -17.23 -2.65
C ASP A 62 7.04 -17.93 -1.27
N LEU A 63 7.28 -17.19 -0.18
CA LEU A 63 7.19 -17.65 1.20
C LEU A 63 5.76 -17.57 1.77
N GLY A 64 4.79 -17.02 1.04
CA GLY A 64 3.41 -16.82 1.50
C GLY A 64 3.28 -15.76 2.61
N HIS A 65 4.25 -14.86 2.76
CA HIS A 65 4.19 -13.80 3.78
C HIS A 65 3.25 -12.66 3.35
N ILE A 66 3.13 -12.44 2.04
CA ILE A 66 2.27 -11.46 1.37
C ILE A 66 1.53 -12.15 0.22
N ILE A 67 0.41 -11.57 -0.23
CA ILE A 67 -0.34 -12.05 -1.39
C ILE A 67 0.37 -11.64 -2.69
N ASP A 68 0.67 -10.35 -2.83
CA ASP A 68 1.32 -9.83 -4.03
C ASP A 68 1.93 -8.44 -3.80
N CYS A 69 2.60 -7.92 -4.84
CA CYS A 69 2.97 -6.52 -4.91
C CYS A 69 3.01 -5.97 -6.32
N GLY A 70 2.89 -4.65 -6.42
CA GLY A 70 2.86 -3.93 -7.69
C GLY A 70 3.70 -2.66 -7.65
N VAL A 71 4.23 -2.29 -8.81
CA VAL A 71 4.90 -1.01 -9.08
C VAL A 71 4.09 -0.28 -10.15
N TYR A 72 3.64 0.92 -9.83
CA TYR A 72 2.84 1.76 -10.74
C TYR A 72 3.54 3.10 -10.96
N THR A 73 3.41 3.64 -12.17
CA THR A 73 3.90 4.99 -12.50
C THR A 73 2.73 5.84 -12.96
N ALA A 74 2.65 7.09 -12.52
CA ALA A 74 1.67 8.03 -13.07
C ALA A 74 1.95 8.26 -14.57
N ASN A 75 0.90 8.25 -15.39
CA ASN A 75 1.02 8.39 -16.86
C ASN A 75 0.56 9.77 -17.38
N THR A 76 0.08 10.65 -16.50
CA THR A 76 -0.40 12.00 -16.85
C THR A 76 0.71 13.03 -16.66
N ALA A 77 0.77 14.05 -17.51
CA ALA A 77 1.82 15.08 -17.44
C ALA A 77 1.75 15.88 -16.12
N GLY A 78 2.90 16.17 -15.52
CA GLY A 78 3.01 17.01 -14.31
C GLY A 78 2.63 16.33 -12.99
N THR A 79 2.50 15.00 -12.96
CA THR A 79 2.12 14.28 -11.74
C THR A 79 3.32 13.96 -10.87
N ASP A 80 3.55 14.79 -9.86
CA ASP A 80 4.10 14.32 -8.60
C ASP A 80 2.92 14.10 -7.63
N PRO A 81 2.87 12.99 -6.88
CA PRO A 81 3.80 11.86 -6.91
C PRO A 81 3.71 11.03 -8.20
N ASN A 82 4.83 10.39 -8.58
CA ASN A 82 5.01 9.76 -9.89
C ASN A 82 5.26 8.25 -9.85
N VAL A 83 5.50 7.66 -8.68
CA VAL A 83 5.63 6.20 -8.48
C VAL A 83 4.84 5.75 -7.25
N PHE A 84 4.18 4.59 -7.35
CA PHE A 84 3.42 3.99 -6.27
C PHE A 84 3.86 2.53 -6.11
N LEU A 85 4.24 2.14 -4.90
CA LEU A 85 4.62 0.77 -4.57
C LEU A 85 3.53 0.18 -3.69
N THR A 86 3.04 -1.02 -4.03
CA THR A 86 1.96 -1.66 -3.29
C THR A 86 2.37 -3.02 -2.77
N ILE A 87 1.98 -3.36 -1.55
CA ILE A 87 2.08 -4.70 -0.98
C ILE A 87 0.68 -5.12 -0.52
N ARG A 88 0.19 -6.25 -1.03
CA ARG A 88 -1.10 -6.81 -0.65
C ARG A 88 -0.89 -7.88 0.43
N TYR A 89 -1.60 -7.72 1.53
CA TYR A 89 -1.61 -8.67 2.64
C TYR A 89 -3.00 -9.26 2.79
N GLU A 90 -3.05 -10.47 3.35
CA GLU A 90 -4.31 -11.17 3.61
C GLU A 90 -5.19 -10.45 4.63
N ASN A 91 -4.57 -9.74 5.59
CA ASN A 91 -5.25 -8.88 6.54
C ASN A 91 -4.26 -7.97 7.29
N LEU A 92 -4.77 -7.07 8.12
CA LEU A 92 -3.95 -6.20 8.98
C LEU A 92 -3.02 -6.96 9.92
N ALA A 93 -3.41 -8.14 10.41
CA ALA A 93 -2.55 -8.93 11.30
C ALA A 93 -1.31 -9.47 10.56
N ALA A 94 -1.44 -9.76 9.26
CA ALA A 94 -0.33 -10.20 8.43
C ALA A 94 0.75 -9.13 8.21
N MET A 95 0.43 -7.84 8.37
CA MET A 95 1.38 -6.71 8.34
C MET A 95 2.24 -6.62 9.60
N GLY A 96 1.78 -7.22 10.71
CA GLY A 96 2.44 -7.14 12.00
C GLY A 96 3.82 -7.81 12.02
N PRO A 97 4.70 -7.42 12.96
CA PRO A 97 6.00 -8.04 13.11
C PRO A 97 5.87 -9.52 13.46
N ASN A 98 6.62 -10.38 12.75
CA ASN A 98 6.68 -11.81 13.02
C ASN A 98 8.12 -12.32 12.90
N LYS A 99 8.65 -12.88 13.99
CA LYS A 99 10.06 -13.27 14.12
C LYS A 99 10.40 -14.44 13.20
N GLU A 100 9.49 -15.39 13.04
CA GLU A 100 9.63 -16.57 12.21
C GLU A 100 9.67 -16.16 10.73
N LYS A 101 8.68 -15.37 10.27
CA LYS A 101 8.66 -14.79 8.92
C LYS A 101 9.93 -14.01 8.63
N TYR A 102 10.38 -13.15 9.55
CA TYR A 102 11.63 -12.40 9.39
C TYR A 102 12.84 -13.33 9.18
N LYS A 103 12.98 -14.39 9.99
CA LYS A 103 14.10 -15.34 9.86
C LYS A 103 14.06 -16.09 8.53
N GLU A 104 12.87 -16.54 8.10
CA GLU A 104 12.67 -17.21 6.82
C GLU A 104 13.04 -16.31 5.65
N PHE A 105 12.51 -15.08 5.64
CA PHE A 105 12.84 -14.06 4.65
C PHE A 105 14.35 -13.83 4.60
N MET A 106 15.00 -13.55 5.74
CA MET A 106 16.43 -13.27 5.78
C MET A 106 17.28 -14.46 5.33
N LYS A 107 16.82 -15.70 5.55
CA LYS A 107 17.48 -16.90 5.03
C LYS A 107 17.36 -17.00 3.51
N ALA A 108 16.19 -16.69 2.94
CA ALA A 108 15.99 -16.68 1.50
C ALA A 108 16.74 -15.52 0.82
N TRP A 109 16.68 -14.32 1.41
CA TRP A 109 17.34 -13.10 0.93
C TRP A 109 18.85 -13.27 0.83
N ARG A 110 19.49 -13.83 1.87
CA ARG A 110 20.94 -14.10 1.87
C ARG A 110 21.38 -15.11 0.81
N LYS A 111 20.50 -16.00 0.34
CA LYS A 111 20.82 -16.93 -0.75
C LYS A 111 20.77 -16.25 -2.12
N LYS A 112 20.01 -15.16 -2.24
CA LYS A 112 19.82 -14.44 -3.49
C LYS A 112 20.90 -13.39 -3.75
N ILE A 113 21.46 -12.82 -2.69
CA ILE A 113 22.28 -11.59 -2.78
C ILE A 113 23.72 -11.91 -2.44
N SER A 114 24.63 -11.55 -3.34
CA SER A 114 26.07 -11.63 -3.08
C SER A 114 26.52 -10.56 -2.07
N GLU A 115 27.66 -10.73 -1.41
CA GLU A 115 28.20 -9.71 -0.50
C GLU A 115 28.39 -8.34 -1.20
N SER A 116 28.86 -8.33 -2.45
CA SER A 116 28.99 -7.11 -3.25
C SER A 116 27.65 -6.44 -3.57
N ASP A 117 26.59 -7.24 -3.75
CA ASP A 117 25.25 -6.70 -3.96
C ASP A 117 24.75 -6.02 -2.67
N GLN A 118 25.07 -6.54 -1.47
CA GLN A 118 24.64 -5.94 -0.19
C GLN A 118 25.18 -4.51 -0.02
N GLU A 119 26.45 -4.27 -0.36
CA GLU A 119 27.06 -2.93 -0.26
C GLU A 119 26.43 -1.94 -1.25
N SER A 120 26.15 -2.38 -2.49
CA SER A 120 25.52 -1.54 -3.51
C SER A 120 24.06 -1.19 -3.18
N ILE A 121 23.33 -2.12 -2.55
CA ILE A 121 21.94 -1.95 -2.13
C ILE A 121 21.84 -0.92 -1.00
N ALA A 122 22.84 -0.86 -0.11
CA ALA A 122 22.84 0.04 1.03
C ALA A 122 23.05 1.53 0.64
N GLY A 123 23.57 1.84 -0.55
CA GLY A 123 24.04 3.19 -0.88
C GLY A 123 23.29 3.98 -1.95
N GLY A 124 22.38 3.40 -2.73
CA GLY A 124 22.23 3.89 -4.11
C GLY A 124 21.15 4.92 -4.46
N TYR A 125 19.90 4.71 -4.05
CA TYR A 125 18.75 5.38 -4.71
C TYR A 125 17.82 6.14 -3.78
N GLY A 126 18.15 6.26 -2.49
CA GLY A 126 17.43 7.14 -1.56
C GLY A 126 17.42 8.59 -2.06
N ASP A 127 18.55 9.06 -2.55
CA ASP A 127 18.72 10.43 -3.06
C ASP A 127 17.96 10.70 -4.37
N MET A 128 17.43 9.67 -5.02
CA MET A 128 16.66 9.79 -6.26
C MET A 128 15.19 10.12 -6.02
N ARG A 129 14.69 9.99 -4.78
CA ARG A 129 13.27 10.09 -4.48
C ARG A 129 12.97 10.75 -3.14
N GLU A 130 11.70 11.10 -2.96
CA GLU A 130 11.06 11.41 -1.71
C GLU A 130 9.88 10.44 -1.50
N ILE A 131 9.76 9.87 -0.30
CA ILE A 131 8.54 9.15 0.10
C ILE A 131 7.62 10.21 0.71
N VAL A 132 6.50 10.47 0.05
CA VAL A 132 5.59 11.57 0.43
C VAL A 132 4.39 11.08 1.24
N ASP A 133 4.05 9.79 1.15
CA ASP A 133 2.97 9.19 1.92
C ASP A 133 3.14 7.67 2.07
N LEU A 134 2.48 7.12 3.09
CA LEU A 134 2.31 5.69 3.33
C LEU A 134 0.88 5.46 3.82
N VAL A 135 0.07 4.79 3.01
CA VAL A 135 -1.34 4.55 3.31
C VAL A 135 -1.65 3.06 3.29
N VAL A 136 -2.57 2.64 4.16
CA VAL A 136 -3.14 1.29 4.15
C VAL A 136 -4.57 1.38 3.64
N LEU A 137 -4.83 0.73 2.51
CA LEU A 137 -6.10 0.74 1.82
C LEU A 137 -6.86 -0.56 2.11
N GLN A 138 -8.16 -0.45 2.32
CA GLN A 138 -9.11 -1.56 2.29
C GLN A 138 -10.12 -1.31 1.18
N GLU A 139 -10.50 -2.36 0.46
CA GLU A 139 -11.55 -2.27 -0.53
C GLU A 139 -12.90 -2.12 0.17
N VAL A 140 -13.72 -1.19 -0.31
CA VAL A 140 -15.11 -1.05 0.13
C VAL A 140 -15.96 -1.97 -0.73
N ILE A 141 -16.61 -2.94 -0.10
CA ILE A 141 -17.51 -3.89 -0.73
C ILE A 141 -18.95 -3.42 -0.47
N PHE A 142 -19.62 -2.94 -1.50
CA PHE A 142 -21.02 -2.50 -1.41
C PHE A 142 -21.97 -3.71 -1.36
N LYS A 143 -23.07 -3.57 -0.62
CA LYS A 143 -24.12 -4.58 -0.48
C LYS A 143 -25.36 -4.24 -1.30
#